data_AF-A0A2E1DIN6-F1
#
_entry.id   AF-A0A2E1DIN6-F1
#
_cell.length_a   1.000
_cell.length_b   1.000
_cell.length_c   1.000
_cell.angle_alpha   90.00
_cell.angle_beta   90.00
_cell.angle_gamma   90.00
#
_symmetry.space_group_name_H-M   'P 1'
#
loop_
_entity.id
_entity.type
_entity.pdbx_description
1 polymer ?
#
loop_
_entity_poly.entity_id
_entity_poly.type
_entity_poly.pdbx_seq_one_letter_code
_entity_poly.pdbx_strand_id
1 'polypeptide(L)'
;MIIEVCAESYEYAIKAEKAGADRIELCKDLQLDGLTPNYETAKRTIDSLNIPVFILIRPREGDFIYSDEEFELMKRDIVKFKEMGCKGIVSGVLND
;
A
#
# COMPACT_ATOMS: atom_id res chain seq x y z
N MET A 1 20.78 2.58 7.44
CA MET A 1 20.03 2.28 6.19
C MET A 1 18.65 1.84 6.63
N ILE A 2 17.58 2.34 6.02
CA ILE A 2 16.20 1.91 6.31
C ILE A 2 15.89 0.71 5.41
N ILE A 3 15.37 -0.38 5.99
CA ILE A 3 14.89 -1.55 5.25
C ILE A 3 13.36 -1.49 5.18
N GLU A 4 12.84 -1.34 3.96
CA GLU A 4 11.42 -1.47 3.67
C GLU A 4 11.14 -2.86 3.08
N VAL A 5 10.02 -3.46 3.48
CA VAL A 5 9.55 -4.75 2.98
C VAL A 5 8.15 -4.60 2.39
N CYS A 6 7.98 -5.08 1.16
CA CYS A 6 6.66 -5.23 0.55
C CYS A 6 5.94 -6.43 1.18
N ALA A 7 4.72 -6.22 1.67
CA ALA A 7 3.88 -7.27 2.22
C ALA A 7 2.51 -7.27 1.55
N GLU A 8 2.07 -8.45 1.09
CA GLU A 8 0.76 -8.64 0.46
C GLU A 8 -0.36 -9.02 1.44
N SER A 9 -0.01 -9.26 2.71
CA SER A 9 -0.96 -9.61 3.75
C SER A 9 -0.54 -9.08 5.12
N TYR A 10 -1.54 -9.01 6.01
CA TYR A 10 -1.34 -8.69 7.42
C TYR A 10 -0.31 -9.61 8.09
N GLU A 11 -0.40 -10.92 7.84
CA GLU A 11 0.48 -11.93 8.43
C GLU A 11 1.92 -11.74 7.99
N TYR A 12 2.15 -11.39 6.72
CA TYR A 12 3.50 -11.10 6.21
C TYR A 12 4.05 -9.78 6.75
N ALA A 13 3.22 -8.74 6.88
CA ALA A 13 3.62 -7.48 7.49
C ALA A 13 4.11 -7.68 8.94
N ILE A 14 3.38 -8.46 9.75
CA ILE A 14 3.78 -8.82 11.12
C ILE A 14 5.09 -9.61 11.14
N LYS A 15 5.27 -10.57 10.21
CA LYS A 15 6.52 -11.33 10.11
C LYS A 15 7.71 -10.43 9.75
N ALA A 16 7.51 -9.49 8.83
CA ALA A 16 8.53 -8.55 8.41
C ALA A 16 8.95 -7.61 9.56
N GLU A 17 8.00 -7.07 10.32
CA GLU A 17 8.32 -6.30 11.54
C GLU A 17 9.14 -7.13 12.53
N LYS A 18 8.71 -8.37 12.83
CA LYS A 18 9.43 -9.27 13.74
C LYS A 18 10.82 -9.65 13.24
N ALA A 19 11.04 -9.63 11.93
CA ALA A 19 12.34 -9.88 11.30
C ALA A 19 13.24 -8.63 11.27
N GLY A 20 12.77 -7.48 11.75
CA GLY A 20 13.54 -6.24 11.84
C GLY A 20 13.37 -5.29 10.66
N ALA A 21 12.26 -5.36 9.91
CA ALA A 21 11.92 -4.33 8.93
C ALA A 21 11.69 -2.98 9.63
N ASP A 22 12.15 -1.89 9.02
CA ASP A 22 11.95 -0.53 9.53
C ASP A 22 10.63 0.08 9.02
N ARG A 23 10.09 -0.42 7.91
CA ARG A 23 8.87 0.06 7.25
C ARG A 23 8.21 -1.04 6.42
N ILE A 24 6.89 -0.98 6.29
CA ILE A 24 6.12 -1.84 5.38
C ILE A 24 5.53 -1.02 4.24
N GLU A 25 5.69 -1.51 3.01
CA GLU A 25 4.81 -1.18 1.90
C GLU A 25 3.73 -2.27 1.79
N LEU A 26 2.48 -1.92 2.07
CA LEU A 26 1.36 -2.85 2.00
C LEU A 26 0.67 -2.78 0.63
N CYS A 27 0.52 -3.94 0.00
CA CYS A 27 -0.17 -4.11 -1.27
C CYS A 27 -1.06 -5.37 -1.22
N LYS A 28 -1.74 -5.67 -2.33
CA LYS A 28 -2.28 -7.00 -2.63
C LYS A 28 -1.75 -7.46 -3.98
N ASP A 29 -1.96 -8.73 -4.32
CA ASP A 29 -1.67 -9.28 -5.65
C ASP A 29 -0.21 -8.99 -6.07
N LEU A 30 0.75 -9.38 -5.23
CA LEU A 30 2.18 -9.09 -5.47
C LEU A 30 2.69 -9.74 -6.77
N GLN A 31 2.07 -10.83 -7.21
CA GLN A 31 2.32 -11.45 -8.51
C GLN A 31 2.00 -10.55 -9.72
N LEU A 32 1.26 -9.45 -9.50
CA LEU A 32 0.92 -8.42 -10.49
C LEU A 32 1.72 -7.13 -10.27
N ASP A 33 2.89 -7.23 -9.64
CA ASP A 33 3.72 -6.12 -9.16
C ASP A 33 3.03 -5.24 -8.11
N GLY A 34 2.01 -5.77 -7.43
CA GLY A 34 1.30 -5.11 -6.34
C GLY A 34 0.20 -4.15 -6.80
N LEU A 35 -0.95 -4.22 -6.11
CA LEU A 35 -2.12 -3.36 -6.29
C LEU A 35 -2.57 -2.77 -4.95
N THR A 36 -3.49 -1.79 -5.01
CA THR A 36 -4.10 -1.19 -3.82
C THR A 36 -4.73 -2.26 -2.93
N PRO A 37 -4.33 -2.38 -1.65
CA PRO A 37 -4.84 -3.41 -0.75
C PRO A 37 -6.30 -3.15 -0.36
N ASN A 38 -6.98 -4.18 0.13
CA ASN A 38 -8.32 -4.04 0.68
C ASN A 38 -8.29 -3.23 1.99
N TYR A 39 -9.33 -2.43 2.24
CA TYR A 39 -9.40 -1.56 3.42
C TYR A 39 -9.28 -2.29 4.75
N GLU A 40 -9.88 -3.48 4.87
CA GLU A 40 -9.82 -4.28 6.09
C GLU A 40 -8.39 -4.70 6.42
N THR A 41 -7.66 -5.23 5.42
CA THR A 41 -6.25 -5.62 5.56
C THR A 41 -5.39 -4.42 5.93
N ALA A 42 -5.61 -3.28 5.28
CA ALA A 42 -4.87 -2.05 5.57
C ALA A 42 -5.12 -1.55 6.99
N LYS A 43 -6.40 -1.42 7.40
CA LYS A 43 -6.74 -0.95 8.74
C LYS A 43 -6.15 -1.85 9.81
N ARG A 44 -6.31 -3.17 9.66
CA ARG A 44 -5.76 -4.15 10.60
C ARG A 44 -4.23 -4.05 10.70
N THR A 45 -3.54 -3.87 9.58
CA THR A 45 -2.07 -3.74 9.54
C THR A 45 -1.61 -2.44 10.20
N ILE A 46 -2.23 -1.30 9.83
CA ILE A 46 -1.91 0.02 10.40
C ILE A 46 -2.10 0.02 11.92
N ASP A 47 -3.16 -0.60 12.42
CA ASP A 47 -3.46 -0.62 13.86
C ASP A 47 -2.53 -1.52 14.67
N SER A 48 -1.94 -2.54 14.03
CA SER A 48 -1.22 -3.61 14.75
C SER A 48 0.30 -3.44 14.74
N LEU A 49 0.85 -2.80 13.71
CA LEU A 49 2.31 -2.62 13.59
C LEU A 49 2.76 -1.37 14.35
N ASN A 50 3.96 -1.45 14.92
CA ASN A 50 4.64 -0.34 15.58
C ASN A 50 5.55 0.43 14.61
N ILE A 51 5.89 -0.18 13.47
CA ILE A 51 6.62 0.47 12.38
C ILE A 51 5.68 1.16 11.38
N PRO A 52 6.15 2.19 10.64
CA PRO A 52 5.34 2.87 9.64
C PRO A 52 4.82 1.93 8.55
N VAL A 53 3.54 2.08 8.21
CA VAL A 53 2.89 1.38 7.08
C VAL A 53 2.58 2.39 6.00
N PHE A 54 3.12 2.14 4.80
CA PHE A 54 2.85 2.85 3.57
C PHE A 54 1.91 2.00 2.71
N ILE A 55 0.94 2.64 2.06
CA ILE A 55 -0.05 1.93 1.24
C ILE A 55 0.27 2.14 -0.24
N LEU A 56 0.38 1.06 -1.00
CA LEU A 56 0.45 1.14 -2.45
C LEU A 56 -0.91 1.61 -3.00
N ILE A 57 -0.89 2.62 -3.86
CA ILE A 57 -2.05 3.16 -4.56
C ILE A 57 -1.85 2.89 -6.05
N ARG A 58 -2.41 1.76 -6.49
CA ARG A 58 -2.35 1.28 -7.87
C ARG A 58 -3.63 0.46 -8.16
N PRO A 59 -4.59 1.01 -8.93
CA PRO A 59 -5.94 0.44 -9.04
C PRO A 59 -5.98 -0.82 -9.93
N ARG A 60 -5.05 -0.97 -10.87
CA ARG A 60 -4.93 -2.10 -11.79
C ARG A 60 -3.48 -2.38 -12.18
N GLU A 61 -3.26 -3.56 -12.76
CA GLU A 61 -1.98 -3.96 -13.35
C GLU A 61 -1.71 -3.26 -14.69
N GLY A 62 -0.52 -3.50 -15.24
CA GLY A 62 -0.08 -2.94 -16.51
C GLY A 62 0.56 -1.55 -16.35
N ASP A 63 0.25 -0.66 -17.29
CA ASP A 63 0.80 0.69 -17.36
C ASP A 63 0.39 1.61 -16.19
N PHE A 64 0.92 2.84 -16.23
CA PHE A 64 0.67 3.91 -15.27
C PHE A 64 -0.06 5.10 -15.90
N ILE A 65 -0.74 4.87 -17.04
CA ILE A 65 -1.55 5.86 -17.74
C ILE A 65 -2.99 5.58 -17.39
N TYR A 66 -3.52 6.32 -16.42
CA TYR A 66 -4.84 6.06 -15.86
C TYR A 66 -5.92 6.87 -16.56
N SER A 67 -7.08 6.26 -16.71
CA SER A 67 -8.31 6.99 -17.02
C SER A 67 -8.70 7.93 -15.88
N ASP A 68 -9.56 8.91 -16.19
CA ASP A 68 -10.08 9.83 -15.18
C ASP A 68 -10.79 9.09 -14.03
N GLU A 69 -11.53 8.01 -14.34
CA GLU A 69 -12.24 7.21 -13.34
C GLU A 69 -11.28 6.49 -12.39
N GLU A 70 -10.20 5.93 -12.92
CA GLU A 70 -9.14 5.28 -12.14
C GLU A 70 -8.41 6.31 -11.27
N PHE A 71 -8.13 7.50 -11.81
CA PHE A 71 -7.48 8.56 -11.05
C PHE A 71 -8.37 9.11 -9.91
N GLU A 72 -9.68 9.23 -10.14
CA GLU A 72 -10.64 9.57 -9.07
C GLU A 72 -10.75 8.46 -8.01
N LEU A 73 -10.65 7.19 -8.41
CA LEU A 73 -10.57 6.08 -7.47
C LEU A 73 -9.31 6.18 -6.60
N MET A 74 -8.14 6.38 -7.21
CA MET A 74 -6.87 6.55 -6.50
C MET A 74 -6.93 7.67 -5.46
N LYS A 75 -7.48 8.84 -5.84
CA LYS A 75 -7.65 9.97 -4.90
C LYS A 75 -8.54 9.62 -3.72
N ARG A 76 -9.67 8.94 -3.95
CA ARG A 76 -10.58 8.50 -2.88
C ARG A 76 -9.90 7.51 -1.95
N ASP A 77 -9.12 6.58 -2.49
CA ASP A 77 -8.36 5.61 -1.71
C ASP A 77 -7.31 6.30 -0.82
N ILE A 78 -6.57 7.27 -1.37
CA ILE A 78 -5.58 8.07 -0.61
C ILE A 78 -6.24 8.74 0.60
N VAL A 79 -7.39 9.39 0.42
CA VAL A 79 -8.11 10.06 1.51
C VAL A 79 -8.51 9.05 2.59
N LYS A 80 -9.08 7.91 2.19
CA LYS A 80 -9.49 6.87 3.15
C LYS A 80 -8.31 6.27 3.92
N PHE A 81 -7.21 5.94 3.26
CA PHE A 81 -6.04 5.38 3.95
C PHE A 81 -5.38 6.40 4.89
N LYS A 82 -5.39 7.68 4.50
CA LYS A 82 -4.95 8.76 5.40
C LYS A 82 -5.82 8.84 6.65
N GLU A 83 -7.14 8.75 6.51
CA GLU A 83 -8.09 8.71 7.65
C GLU A 83 -7.87 7.48 8.54
N MET A 84 -7.46 6.34 7.97
CA MET A 84 -7.09 5.14 8.72
C MET A 84 -5.75 5.29 9.47
N GLY A 85 -4.96 6.31 9.17
CA GLY A 85 -3.71 6.61 9.87
C GLY A 85 -2.45 6.04 9.22
N CYS A 86 -2.48 5.66 7.94
CA CYS A 86 -1.25 5.27 7.23
C CYS A 86 -0.21 6.40 7.29
N LYS A 87 1.08 6.05 7.29
CA LYS A 87 2.17 7.03 7.41
C LYS A 87 2.63 7.58 6.07
N GLY A 88 2.22 6.96 4.99
CA GLY A 88 2.54 7.38 3.63
C GLY A 88 1.78 6.56 2.60
N ILE A 89 1.97 6.95 1.35
CA ILE A 89 1.49 6.21 0.18
C ILE A 89 2.65 6.02 -0.79
N VAL A 90 2.54 5.00 -1.63
CA VAL A 90 3.39 4.78 -2.79
C VAL A 90 2.49 4.79 -4.03
N SER A 91 2.87 5.56 -5.05
CA SER A 91 2.11 5.64 -6.31
C SER A 91 2.98 6.19 -7.43
N GLY A 92 2.56 6.01 -8.68
CA GLY A 92 3.22 6.54 -9.87
C GLY A 92 2.19 6.76 -10.97
N VAL A 93 2.34 7.85 -11.73
CA VAL A 93 1.45 8.23 -12.84
C VAL A 93 2.31 8.75 -13.98
N LEU A 94 2.03 8.30 -15.20
CA LEU A 94 2.68 8.75 -16.43
C LEU A 94 1.64 9.36 -17.36
N ASN A 95 2.15 10.10 -18.35
CA ASN A 95 1.39 10.56 -19.51
C ASN A 95 1.85 9.79 -20.76
N ASP A 96 1.04 9.88 -21.81
CA ASP A 96 1.41 9.47 -23.17
C ASP A 96 2.56 10.32 -23.75
#